data_AF-A0A1Y3TNG1-F1
#
_entry.id   AF-A0A1Y3TNG1-F1
#
_cell.length_a   1.000
_cell.length_b   1.000
_cell.length_c   1.000
_cell.angle_alpha   90.00
_cell.angle_beta   90.00
_cell.angle_gamma   90.00
#
_symmetry.space_group_name_H-M   'P 1'
#
loop_
_entity.id
_entity.type
_entity.pdbx_description
1 polymer ?
#
loop_
_entity_poly.entity_id
_entity_poly.type
_entity_poly.pdbx_seq_one_letter_code
_entity_poly.pdbx_strand_id
1 'polypeptide(L)'
;MKLRRIEENRMYIDLIHGRKFNKGQRESIRNAIASGLNMTVLKQLVSENYSSQHIDEFVRFFKNATYKDNKTLYAMFRNPDTKVAVLNEINKGLEDGMDESSILLYAQPEVYRADQMEELRLFLKQDSYTDEYYGYIFDREKPAESMKAIRSACMMEIPFDEISSFDCYSKLYPAMIHALTEGILPNEVHMILEVTDKPDEFNTIVKGISLGLDDEEIKTFLTPDMKHLEFHLDLMGEVHDTGFVKKVVNISELDRRELVEGFESEKNFEDYLLHLYGFSKMDKDEQIDVFLSEAGKIKESRLLESGYLESYIDDALRDEKRLRKLALNGYLLEAVSEAYHIDQFHLDRVSFHRILEDVCMEKYATLISQRETMTYFLNHSFNILELMNENLQTITKGDGILTFDINENFKVFLKEYKDFYDIEKVAVMYGKDNGQICEVSASQLEKMAKESRKIRLDRDAEISNRLKEGRGI
;
A
#
# COMPACT_ATOMS: atom_id res chain seq x y z
N MET A 1 22.50 -63.07 -31.01
CA MET A 1 22.89 -61.88 -30.21
C MET A 1 23.39 -60.72 -31.08
N LYS A 2 24.29 -60.92 -32.07
CA LYS A 2 24.79 -59.85 -32.97
C LYS A 2 23.73 -59.18 -33.87
N LEU A 3 22.79 -59.93 -34.46
CA LEU A 3 21.72 -59.38 -35.31
C LEU A 3 20.76 -58.44 -34.55
N ARG A 4 20.31 -58.86 -33.36
CA ARG A 4 19.37 -58.10 -32.51
C ARG A 4 19.94 -56.71 -32.12
N ARG A 5 21.24 -56.65 -31.83
CA ARG A 5 21.96 -55.40 -31.47
C ARG A 5 22.15 -54.44 -32.67
N ILE A 6 22.25 -54.98 -33.88
CA ILE A 6 22.33 -54.18 -35.13
C ILE A 6 20.96 -53.61 -35.49
N GLU A 7 19.89 -54.40 -35.34
CA GLU A 7 18.50 -53.97 -35.54
C GLU A 7 18.10 -52.86 -34.56
N GLU A 8 18.46 -52.99 -33.28
CA GLU A 8 18.25 -51.96 -32.26
C GLU A 8 18.97 -50.65 -32.61
N ASN A 9 20.26 -50.72 -32.98
CA ASN A 9 21.05 -49.53 -33.35
C ASN A 9 20.53 -48.82 -34.62
N ARG A 10 20.07 -49.57 -35.62
CA ARG A 10 19.48 -49.00 -36.85
C ARG A 10 18.16 -48.28 -36.54
N MET A 11 17.35 -48.83 -35.66
CA MET A 11 16.08 -48.23 -35.25
C MET A 11 16.26 -46.95 -34.44
N TYR A 12 17.28 -46.88 -33.56
CA TYR A 12 17.66 -45.63 -32.89
C TYR A 12 18.00 -44.52 -33.90
N ILE A 13 18.75 -44.86 -34.95
CA ILE A 13 19.09 -43.90 -36.01
C ILE A 13 17.85 -43.45 -36.76
N ASP A 14 16.92 -44.37 -37.09
CA ASP A 14 15.68 -44.02 -37.80
C ASP A 14 14.73 -43.15 -36.97
N LEU A 15 14.63 -43.37 -35.65
CA LEU A 15 13.79 -42.55 -34.75
C LEU A 15 14.37 -41.15 -34.49
N ILE A 16 15.70 -41.02 -34.42
CA ILE A 16 16.38 -39.74 -34.12
C ILE A 16 16.67 -38.93 -35.40
N HIS A 17 17.00 -39.60 -36.50
CA HIS A 17 17.49 -38.98 -37.74
C HIS A 17 16.57 -39.21 -38.96
N GLY A 18 15.52 -40.02 -38.83
CA GLY A 18 14.54 -40.24 -39.90
C GLY A 18 13.73 -38.98 -40.22
N ARG A 19 13.37 -38.80 -41.50
CA ARG A 19 12.63 -37.62 -41.99
C ARG A 19 11.17 -37.51 -41.51
N LYS A 20 10.70 -38.52 -40.78
CA LYS A 20 9.32 -38.72 -40.33
C LYS A 20 8.93 -37.89 -39.10
N PHE A 21 9.91 -37.44 -38.30
CA PHE A 21 9.67 -36.68 -37.07
C PHE A 21 10.21 -35.25 -37.16
N ASN A 22 9.47 -34.30 -36.61
CA ASN A 22 9.87 -32.90 -36.49
C ASN A 22 10.93 -32.71 -35.37
N LYS A 23 11.50 -31.50 -35.28
CA LYS A 23 12.57 -31.19 -34.30
C LYS A 23 12.14 -31.44 -32.85
N GLY A 24 10.90 -31.07 -32.49
CA GLY A 24 10.36 -31.25 -31.14
C GLY A 24 10.17 -32.73 -30.79
N GLN A 25 9.51 -33.49 -31.68
CA GLN A 25 9.33 -34.93 -31.51
C GLN A 25 10.67 -35.65 -31.32
N ARG A 26 11.68 -35.31 -32.13
CA ARG A 26 13.03 -35.89 -31.99
C ARG A 26 13.66 -35.63 -30.64
N GLU A 27 13.42 -34.46 -30.05
CA GLU A 27 13.94 -34.13 -28.72
C GLU A 27 13.25 -34.95 -27.63
N SER A 28 11.91 -35.01 -27.64
CA SER A 28 11.13 -35.87 -26.74
C SER A 28 11.55 -37.34 -26.85
N ILE A 29 11.77 -37.84 -28.07
CA ILE A 29 12.29 -39.19 -28.32
C ILE A 29 13.68 -39.39 -27.73
N ARG A 30 14.61 -38.44 -27.90
CA ARG A 30 15.95 -38.52 -27.27
C ARG A 30 15.84 -38.58 -25.75
N ASN A 31 14.98 -37.76 -25.15
CA ASN A 31 14.75 -37.76 -23.70
C ASN A 31 14.15 -39.08 -23.20
N ALA A 32 13.23 -39.66 -23.97
CA ALA A 32 12.64 -40.98 -23.69
C ALA A 32 13.72 -42.08 -23.68
N ILE A 33 14.63 -42.06 -24.66
CA ILE A 33 15.75 -43.00 -24.77
C ILE A 33 16.74 -42.80 -23.61
N ALA A 34 17.11 -41.56 -23.31
CA ALA A 34 18.00 -41.22 -22.21
C ALA A 34 17.43 -41.65 -20.85
N SER A 35 16.11 -41.71 -20.73
CA SER A 35 15.40 -42.19 -19.55
C SER A 35 15.43 -43.71 -19.35
N GLY A 36 16.08 -44.47 -20.24
CA GLY A 36 16.27 -45.92 -20.10
C GLY A 36 15.08 -46.78 -20.51
N LEU A 37 14.11 -46.23 -21.25
CA LEU A 37 12.97 -47.01 -21.76
C LEU A 37 13.44 -48.05 -22.79
N ASN A 38 12.90 -49.27 -22.68
CA ASN A 38 13.28 -50.36 -23.60
C ASN A 38 12.72 -50.15 -25.02
N MET A 39 13.33 -50.80 -25.99
CA MET A 39 13.00 -50.63 -27.41
C MET A 39 11.59 -51.08 -27.80
N THR A 40 10.95 -51.95 -27.01
CA THR A 40 9.56 -52.35 -27.25
C THR A 40 8.59 -51.23 -26.87
N VAL A 41 8.85 -50.57 -25.75
CA VAL A 41 8.08 -49.41 -25.27
C VAL A 41 8.30 -48.21 -26.20
N LEU A 42 9.54 -47.93 -26.61
CA LEU A 42 9.83 -46.86 -27.58
C LEU A 42 9.11 -47.04 -28.93
N LYS A 43 8.95 -48.29 -29.43
CA LYS A 43 8.14 -48.56 -30.63
C LYS A 43 6.66 -48.23 -30.47
N GLN A 44 6.14 -48.37 -29.25
CA GLN A 44 4.73 -48.09 -28.95
C GLN A 44 4.50 -46.60 -28.69
N LEU A 45 5.50 -45.92 -28.13
CA LEU A 45 5.47 -44.51 -27.74
C LEU A 45 5.68 -43.52 -28.89
N VAL A 46 6.29 -43.97 -29.99
CA VAL A 46 6.77 -43.07 -31.04
C VAL A 46 5.98 -43.31 -32.33
N SER A 47 4.90 -42.54 -32.48
CA SER A 47 4.07 -42.47 -33.68
C SER A 47 4.23 -41.10 -34.35
N GLU A 48 4.25 -41.05 -35.68
CA GLU A 48 4.29 -39.80 -36.45
C GLU A 48 3.09 -38.88 -36.13
N ASN A 49 1.99 -39.47 -35.67
CA ASN A 49 0.75 -38.77 -35.34
C ASN A 49 0.73 -38.15 -33.93
N TYR A 50 1.73 -38.43 -33.09
CA TYR A 50 1.82 -37.82 -31.75
C TYR A 50 2.55 -36.49 -31.79
N SER A 51 2.05 -35.47 -31.08
CA SER A 51 2.84 -34.26 -30.84
C SER A 51 4.04 -34.55 -29.93
N SER A 52 5.03 -33.66 -29.87
CA SER A 52 6.16 -33.81 -28.93
C SER A 52 5.67 -33.88 -27.48
N GLN A 53 4.69 -33.05 -27.13
CA GLN A 53 4.08 -33.04 -25.79
C GLN A 53 3.34 -34.34 -25.48
N HIS A 54 2.66 -34.94 -26.46
CA HIS A 54 2.01 -36.25 -26.29
C HIS A 54 3.04 -37.34 -26.01
N ILE A 55 4.16 -37.34 -26.73
CA ILE A 55 5.28 -38.26 -26.49
C ILE A 55 5.80 -38.08 -25.05
N ASP A 56 6.00 -36.84 -24.60
CA ASP A 56 6.49 -36.54 -23.26
C ASP A 56 5.52 -37.02 -22.16
N GLU A 57 4.22 -36.77 -22.29
CA GLU A 57 3.21 -37.27 -21.33
C GLU A 57 3.12 -38.80 -21.33
N PHE A 58 3.24 -39.44 -22.48
CA PHE A 58 3.22 -40.90 -22.55
C PHE A 58 4.49 -41.51 -21.95
N VAL A 59 5.65 -40.87 -22.11
CA VAL A 59 6.89 -41.24 -21.42
C VAL A 59 6.75 -41.10 -19.91
N ARG A 60 6.12 -40.02 -19.44
CA ARG A 60 5.84 -39.76 -18.01
C ARG A 60 4.96 -40.86 -17.41
N PHE A 61 3.87 -41.23 -18.10
CA PHE A 61 3.02 -42.36 -17.72
C PHE A 61 3.81 -43.66 -17.61
N PHE A 62 4.63 -43.97 -18.61
CA PHE A 62 5.47 -45.18 -18.62
C PHE A 62 6.63 -45.19 -17.62
N LYS A 63 6.96 -44.07 -16.97
CA LYS A 63 7.90 -44.07 -15.86
C LYS A 63 7.24 -44.56 -14.57
N ASN A 64 5.93 -44.35 -14.42
CA ASN A 64 5.19 -44.84 -13.27
C ASN A 64 5.01 -46.37 -13.37
N ALA A 65 5.67 -47.13 -12.50
CA ALA A 65 5.69 -48.59 -12.55
C ALA A 65 4.37 -49.25 -12.13
N THR A 66 3.52 -48.50 -11.41
CA THR A 66 2.32 -49.02 -10.75
C THR A 66 1.16 -49.26 -11.73
N TYR A 67 1.07 -48.48 -12.81
CA TYR A 67 -0.15 -48.41 -13.63
C TYR A 67 0.04 -48.81 -15.11
N LYS A 68 1.20 -49.38 -15.44
CA LYS A 68 1.56 -49.74 -16.83
C LYS A 68 0.63 -50.76 -17.48
N ASP A 69 -0.01 -51.59 -16.66
CA ASP A 69 -0.89 -52.66 -17.11
C ASP A 69 -2.38 -52.26 -17.13
N ASN A 70 -2.72 -51.03 -16.71
CA ASN A 70 -4.07 -50.51 -16.81
C ASN A 70 -4.43 -50.27 -18.28
N LYS A 71 -5.29 -51.12 -18.83
CA LYS A 71 -5.67 -51.09 -20.25
C LYS A 71 -6.40 -49.82 -20.65
N THR A 72 -7.18 -49.21 -19.75
CA THR A 72 -8.00 -48.03 -20.02
C THR A 72 -7.14 -46.78 -20.09
N LEU A 73 -6.35 -46.50 -19.05
CA LEU A 73 -5.41 -45.37 -19.06
C LEU A 73 -4.40 -45.53 -20.20
N TYR A 74 -3.84 -46.73 -20.37
CA TYR A 74 -2.93 -47.02 -21.46
C TYR A 74 -3.55 -46.76 -22.85
N ALA A 75 -4.82 -47.09 -23.06
CA ALA A 75 -5.52 -46.79 -24.31
C ALA A 75 -5.63 -45.28 -24.57
N MET A 76 -5.87 -44.47 -23.53
CA MET A 76 -5.94 -43.00 -23.66
C MET A 76 -4.60 -42.41 -24.10
N PHE A 77 -3.49 -42.84 -23.50
CA PHE A 77 -2.15 -42.41 -23.89
C PHE A 77 -1.75 -42.91 -25.28
N ARG A 78 -2.30 -44.03 -25.74
CA ARG A 78 -2.07 -44.54 -27.11
C ARG A 78 -2.91 -43.86 -28.18
N ASN A 79 -3.97 -43.16 -27.81
CA ASN A 79 -4.81 -42.48 -28.77
C ASN A 79 -4.22 -41.10 -29.11
N PRO A 80 -3.74 -40.85 -30.35
CA PRO A 80 -3.16 -39.55 -30.74
C PRO A 80 -4.15 -38.39 -30.64
N ASP A 81 -5.45 -38.68 -30.63
CA ASP A 81 -6.50 -37.67 -30.58
C ASP A 81 -6.84 -37.24 -29.15
N THR A 82 -6.31 -37.95 -28.14
CA THR A 82 -6.46 -37.52 -26.74
C THR A 82 -5.70 -36.21 -26.53
N LYS A 83 -6.41 -35.17 -26.05
CA LYS A 83 -5.80 -33.88 -25.77
C LYS A 83 -4.70 -34.01 -24.72
N VAL A 84 -3.56 -33.35 -24.94
CA VAL A 84 -2.42 -33.34 -24.01
C VAL A 84 -2.82 -32.89 -22.60
N ALA A 85 -3.74 -31.93 -22.48
CA ALA A 85 -4.23 -31.45 -21.17
C ALA A 85 -4.90 -32.57 -20.35
N VAL A 86 -5.61 -33.49 -21.00
CA VAL A 86 -6.22 -34.67 -20.35
C VAL A 86 -5.13 -35.62 -19.86
N LEU A 87 -4.13 -35.91 -20.70
CA LEU A 87 -3.01 -36.79 -20.36
C LEU A 87 -2.21 -36.23 -19.18
N ASN A 88 -2.01 -34.91 -19.14
CA ASN A 88 -1.35 -34.23 -18.05
C ASN A 88 -2.12 -34.38 -16.72
N GLU A 89 -3.45 -34.23 -16.70
CA GLU A 89 -4.23 -34.43 -15.46
C GLU A 89 -4.24 -35.88 -14.98
N ILE A 90 -4.20 -36.86 -15.90
CA ILE A 90 -4.02 -38.26 -15.53
C ILE A 90 -2.63 -38.44 -14.89
N ASN A 91 -1.57 -37.93 -15.53
CA ASN A 91 -0.21 -38.04 -14.99
C ASN A 91 -0.05 -37.35 -13.63
N LYS A 92 -0.66 -36.17 -13.42
CA LYS A 92 -0.68 -35.52 -12.11
C LYS A 92 -1.32 -36.42 -11.05
N GLY A 93 -2.46 -37.06 -11.34
CA GLY A 93 -3.09 -38.00 -10.39
C GLY A 93 -2.20 -39.20 -10.05
N LEU A 94 -1.50 -39.75 -11.05
CA LEU A 94 -0.54 -40.84 -10.85
C LEU A 94 0.67 -40.42 -9.99
N GLU A 95 1.13 -39.18 -10.15
CA GLU A 95 2.22 -38.60 -9.35
C GLU A 95 1.81 -38.22 -7.94
N ASP A 96 0.55 -37.80 -7.77
CA ASP A 96 -0.09 -37.59 -6.47
C ASP A 96 -0.30 -38.92 -5.71
N GLY A 97 0.03 -40.06 -6.34
CA GLY A 97 -0.06 -41.38 -5.72
C GLY A 97 -1.49 -41.92 -5.61
N MET A 98 -2.44 -41.31 -6.32
CA MET A 98 -3.84 -41.75 -6.32
C MET A 98 -3.95 -43.16 -6.89
N ASP A 99 -4.90 -43.94 -6.37
CA ASP A 99 -5.19 -45.26 -6.89
C ASP A 99 -5.87 -45.19 -8.27
N GLU A 100 -5.79 -46.30 -8.99
CA GLU A 100 -6.35 -46.43 -10.34
C GLU A 100 -7.86 -46.13 -10.39
N SER A 101 -8.63 -46.60 -9.40
CA SER A 101 -10.08 -46.42 -9.40
C SER A 101 -10.42 -44.95 -9.28
N SER A 102 -9.76 -44.24 -8.37
CA SER A 102 -9.90 -42.79 -8.19
C SER A 102 -9.56 -42.01 -9.46
N ILE A 103 -8.48 -42.38 -10.15
CA ILE A 103 -8.10 -41.73 -11.42
C ILE A 103 -9.16 -41.96 -12.49
N LEU A 104 -9.67 -43.18 -12.62
CA LEU A 104 -10.68 -43.54 -13.62
C LEU A 104 -12.04 -42.87 -13.40
N LEU A 105 -12.33 -42.36 -12.20
CA LEU A 105 -13.55 -41.59 -11.93
C LEU A 105 -13.57 -40.29 -12.74
N TYR A 106 -12.47 -39.53 -12.73
CA TYR A 106 -12.40 -38.24 -13.42
C TYR A 106 -11.73 -38.33 -14.80
N ALA A 107 -10.93 -39.37 -15.08
CA ALA A 107 -10.24 -39.57 -16.36
C ALA A 107 -11.17 -40.02 -17.49
N GLN A 108 -12.19 -39.22 -17.79
CA GLN A 108 -13.20 -39.51 -18.80
C GLN A 108 -13.29 -38.34 -19.79
N PRO A 109 -12.39 -38.28 -20.80
CA PRO A 109 -12.29 -37.13 -21.71
C PRO A 109 -13.53 -36.87 -22.58
N GLU A 110 -14.41 -37.86 -22.71
CA GLU A 110 -15.71 -37.74 -23.40
C GLU A 110 -16.80 -37.14 -22.49
N VAL A 111 -16.55 -37.06 -21.19
CA VAL A 111 -17.49 -36.57 -20.17
C VAL A 111 -17.01 -35.24 -19.60
N TYR A 112 -15.74 -35.14 -19.25
CA TYR A 112 -15.15 -33.99 -18.58
C TYR A 112 -14.10 -33.32 -19.46
N ARG A 113 -14.08 -32.00 -19.42
CA ARG A 113 -12.99 -31.18 -19.96
C ARG A 113 -11.81 -31.20 -18.98
N ALA A 114 -10.62 -30.81 -19.46
CA ALA A 114 -9.39 -30.89 -18.67
C ALA A 114 -9.42 -30.01 -17.40
N ASP A 115 -10.07 -28.85 -17.45
CA ASP A 115 -10.33 -27.96 -16.29
C ASP A 115 -11.22 -28.64 -15.24
N GLN A 116 -12.29 -29.33 -15.67
CA GLN A 116 -13.13 -30.12 -14.76
C GLN A 116 -12.35 -31.32 -14.17
N MET A 117 -11.55 -32.01 -14.99
CA MET A 117 -10.69 -33.12 -14.54
C MET A 117 -9.69 -32.68 -13.47
N GLU A 118 -9.13 -31.47 -13.60
CA GLU A 118 -8.25 -30.90 -12.60
C GLU A 118 -8.96 -30.71 -11.26
N GLU A 119 -10.16 -30.12 -11.26
CA GLU A 119 -10.90 -29.89 -10.01
C GLU A 119 -11.39 -31.18 -9.37
N LEU A 120 -11.85 -32.15 -10.15
CA LEU A 120 -12.23 -33.48 -9.65
C LEU A 120 -11.03 -34.24 -9.08
N ARG A 121 -9.86 -34.17 -9.73
CA ARG A 121 -8.61 -34.74 -9.21
C ARG A 121 -8.25 -34.10 -7.86
N LEU A 122 -8.29 -32.77 -7.79
CA LEU A 122 -7.96 -32.04 -6.57
C LEU A 122 -8.96 -32.33 -5.44
N PHE A 123 -10.24 -32.55 -5.77
CA PHE A 123 -11.27 -32.95 -4.81
C PHE A 123 -11.01 -34.36 -4.25
N LEU A 124 -10.76 -35.34 -5.12
CA LEU A 124 -10.46 -36.71 -4.71
C LEU A 124 -9.16 -36.84 -3.92
N LYS A 125 -8.24 -35.88 -4.04
CA LYS A 125 -6.99 -35.82 -3.29
C LYS A 125 -7.18 -35.32 -1.85
N GLN A 126 -8.35 -34.75 -1.51
CA GLN A 126 -8.62 -34.28 -0.14
C GLN A 126 -8.66 -35.45 0.84
N ASP A 127 -8.26 -35.19 2.09
CA ASP A 127 -8.20 -36.21 3.13
C ASP A 127 -9.59 -36.72 3.55
N SER A 128 -10.64 -35.92 3.36
CA SER A 128 -12.02 -36.24 3.71
C SER A 128 -13.02 -35.41 2.89
N TYR A 129 -14.15 -36.03 2.55
CA TYR A 129 -15.35 -35.42 1.97
C TYR A 129 -16.57 -36.31 2.25
N THR A 130 -17.78 -35.77 2.22
CA THR A 130 -19.01 -36.57 2.40
C THR A 130 -19.51 -37.16 1.08
N ASP A 131 -20.34 -38.20 1.16
CA ASP A 131 -21.01 -38.79 -0.01
C ASP A 131 -21.89 -37.76 -0.75
N GLU A 132 -22.42 -36.78 -0.03
CA GLU A 132 -23.23 -35.68 -0.60
C GLU A 132 -22.37 -34.78 -1.49
N TYR A 133 -21.21 -34.33 -0.99
CA TYR A 133 -20.23 -33.57 -1.77
C TYR A 133 -19.73 -34.36 -2.98
N TYR A 134 -19.41 -35.64 -2.78
CA TYR A 134 -18.99 -36.54 -3.85
C TYR A 134 -20.07 -36.66 -4.94
N GLY A 135 -21.32 -36.94 -4.55
CA GLY A 135 -22.43 -37.05 -5.50
C GLY A 135 -22.74 -35.74 -6.22
N TYR A 136 -22.48 -34.61 -5.58
CA TYR A 136 -22.79 -33.28 -6.11
C TYR A 136 -21.73 -32.75 -7.07
N ILE A 137 -20.44 -32.93 -6.80
CA ILE A 137 -19.36 -32.37 -7.63
C ILE A 137 -19.20 -33.10 -8.96
N PHE A 138 -19.50 -34.41 -9.01
CA PHE A 138 -19.34 -35.25 -10.21
C PHE A 138 -20.50 -35.09 -11.22
N ASP A 139 -20.67 -33.88 -11.75
CA ASP A 139 -21.67 -33.56 -12.77
C ASP A 139 -21.01 -32.85 -13.96
N ARG A 140 -21.09 -33.47 -15.14
CA ARG A 140 -20.44 -32.98 -16.37
C ARG A 140 -20.95 -31.62 -16.83
N GLU A 141 -22.19 -31.27 -16.48
CA GLU A 141 -22.79 -30.00 -16.90
C GLU A 141 -22.29 -28.84 -16.02
N LYS A 142 -21.66 -29.11 -14.86
CA LYS A 142 -21.16 -28.06 -13.97
C LYS A 142 -19.91 -27.36 -14.53
N PRO A 143 -19.86 -26.03 -14.53
CA PRO A 143 -18.62 -25.30 -14.84
C PRO A 143 -17.47 -25.69 -13.91
N ALA A 144 -16.24 -25.66 -14.41
CA ALA A 144 -15.06 -25.99 -13.61
C ALA A 144 -14.90 -25.03 -12.43
N GLU A 145 -15.25 -23.75 -12.61
CA GLU A 145 -15.26 -22.73 -11.56
C GLU A 145 -16.22 -23.07 -10.43
N SER A 146 -17.35 -23.70 -10.75
CA SER A 146 -18.31 -24.18 -9.75
C SER A 146 -17.80 -25.43 -9.03
N MET A 147 -17.14 -26.36 -9.73
CA MET A 147 -16.46 -27.50 -9.11
C MET A 147 -15.35 -27.05 -8.15
N LYS A 148 -14.56 -26.05 -8.55
CA LYS A 148 -13.55 -25.40 -7.71
C LYS A 148 -14.18 -24.84 -6.44
N ALA A 149 -15.30 -24.11 -6.56
CA ALA A 149 -16.02 -23.55 -5.43
C ALA A 149 -16.54 -24.65 -4.48
N ILE A 150 -17.17 -25.70 -5.01
CA ILE A 150 -17.63 -26.86 -4.23
C ILE A 150 -16.46 -27.50 -3.47
N ARG A 151 -15.34 -27.71 -4.14
CA ARG A 151 -14.13 -28.27 -3.53
C ARG A 151 -13.59 -27.39 -2.39
N SER A 152 -13.54 -26.07 -2.58
CA SER A 152 -13.13 -25.13 -1.55
C SER A 152 -14.08 -25.15 -0.35
N ALA A 153 -15.39 -25.17 -0.59
CA ALA A 153 -16.39 -25.28 0.47
C ALA A 153 -16.24 -26.59 1.27
N CYS A 154 -16.00 -27.71 0.59
CA CYS A 154 -15.72 -28.99 1.24
C CYS A 154 -14.46 -28.91 2.12
N MET A 155 -13.42 -28.22 1.66
CA MET A 155 -12.17 -28.05 2.43
C MET A 155 -12.38 -27.21 3.69
N MET A 156 -13.27 -26.23 3.62
CA MET A 156 -13.66 -25.35 4.72
C MET A 156 -14.77 -25.95 5.60
N GLU A 157 -15.18 -27.20 5.33
CA GLU A 157 -16.23 -27.93 6.06
C GLU A 157 -17.58 -27.18 6.09
N ILE A 158 -17.89 -26.42 5.03
CA ILE A 158 -19.19 -25.77 4.88
C ILE A 158 -20.29 -26.85 4.78
N PRO A 159 -21.45 -26.71 5.43
CA PRO A 159 -22.52 -27.69 5.31
C PRO A 159 -23.04 -27.83 3.88
N PHE A 160 -23.31 -29.08 3.46
CA PHE A 160 -23.74 -29.38 2.09
C PHE A 160 -25.08 -28.70 1.73
N ASP A 161 -26.01 -28.64 2.66
CA ASP A 161 -27.32 -28.00 2.49
C ASP A 161 -27.21 -26.49 2.26
N GLU A 162 -26.17 -25.84 2.79
CA GLU A 162 -25.89 -24.43 2.55
C GLU A 162 -25.34 -24.16 1.14
N ILE A 163 -24.49 -25.03 0.60
CA ILE A 163 -23.98 -24.83 -0.76
C ILE A 163 -25.01 -25.24 -1.82
N SER A 164 -25.81 -26.27 -1.52
CA SER A 164 -26.77 -26.84 -2.48
C SER A 164 -28.07 -26.04 -2.58
N SER A 165 -28.27 -25.04 -1.70
CA SER A 165 -29.37 -24.07 -1.83
C SER A 165 -29.18 -23.09 -2.99
N PHE A 166 -27.97 -22.96 -3.53
CA PHE A 166 -27.64 -22.06 -4.63
C PHE A 166 -27.63 -22.76 -6.00
N ASP A 167 -27.92 -22.00 -7.05
CA ASP A 167 -27.82 -22.48 -8.44
C ASP A 167 -26.35 -22.60 -8.87
N CYS A 168 -25.82 -23.82 -8.84
CA CYS A 168 -24.46 -24.14 -9.26
C CYS A 168 -24.14 -23.97 -10.75
N TYR A 169 -25.11 -23.57 -11.58
CA TYR A 169 -24.87 -23.16 -12.97
C TYR A 169 -24.79 -21.63 -13.12
N SER A 170 -25.11 -20.88 -12.05
CA SER A 170 -24.98 -19.44 -12.03
C SER A 170 -23.52 -19.02 -12.14
N LYS A 171 -23.26 -17.95 -12.90
CA LYS A 171 -21.93 -17.32 -12.97
C LYS A 171 -21.48 -16.75 -11.63
N LEU A 172 -22.44 -16.44 -10.74
CA LEU A 172 -22.18 -15.93 -9.39
C LEU A 172 -21.95 -17.04 -8.37
N TYR A 173 -22.19 -18.31 -8.71
CA TYR A 173 -22.04 -19.41 -7.77
C TYR A 173 -20.67 -19.44 -7.09
N PRO A 174 -19.53 -19.26 -7.79
CA PRO A 174 -18.23 -19.18 -7.11
C PRO A 174 -18.15 -18.06 -6.08
N ALA A 175 -18.78 -16.92 -6.33
CA ALA A 175 -18.83 -15.79 -5.41
C ALA A 175 -19.75 -16.05 -4.21
N MET A 176 -20.91 -16.69 -4.44
CA MET A 176 -21.83 -17.12 -3.37
C MET A 176 -21.12 -18.06 -2.39
N ILE A 177 -20.40 -19.04 -2.92
CA ILE A 177 -19.65 -19.99 -2.10
C ILE A 177 -18.48 -19.30 -1.39
N HIS A 178 -17.78 -18.38 -2.06
CA HIS A 178 -16.75 -17.56 -1.42
C HIS A 178 -17.32 -16.77 -0.23
N ALA A 179 -18.52 -16.20 -0.36
CA ALA A 179 -19.18 -15.51 0.75
C ALA A 179 -19.39 -16.41 1.97
N LEU A 180 -19.84 -17.66 1.76
CA LEU A 180 -19.96 -18.62 2.85
C LEU A 180 -18.60 -18.92 3.51
N THR A 181 -17.53 -19.03 2.71
CA THR A 181 -16.18 -19.26 3.26
C THR A 181 -15.64 -18.07 4.06
N GLU A 182 -16.14 -16.87 3.80
CA GLU A 182 -15.89 -15.65 4.59
C GLU A 182 -16.82 -15.52 5.82
N GLY A 183 -17.69 -16.53 6.06
CA GLY A 183 -18.58 -16.57 7.21
C GLY A 183 -19.94 -15.89 7.02
N ILE A 184 -20.29 -15.48 5.80
CA ILE A 184 -21.60 -14.91 5.48
C ILE A 184 -22.66 -16.02 5.47
N LEU A 185 -23.82 -15.79 6.08
CA LEU A 185 -24.87 -16.81 6.15
C LEU A 185 -25.59 -16.97 4.79
N PRO A 186 -26.12 -18.16 4.46
CA PRO A 186 -26.82 -18.38 3.20
C PRO A 186 -28.00 -17.42 2.94
N ASN A 187 -28.76 -17.08 3.99
CA ASN A 187 -29.85 -16.11 3.87
C ASN A 187 -29.34 -14.70 3.54
N GLU A 188 -28.18 -14.30 4.07
CA GLU A 188 -27.57 -13.01 3.77
C GLU A 188 -27.06 -13.00 2.33
N VAL A 189 -26.46 -14.09 1.85
CA VAL A 189 -26.11 -14.26 0.43
C VAL A 189 -27.33 -14.09 -0.46
N HIS A 190 -28.48 -14.68 -0.11
CA HIS A 190 -29.72 -14.47 -0.85
C HIS A 190 -30.17 -13.00 -0.84
N MET A 191 -30.07 -12.29 0.29
CA MET A 191 -30.36 -10.86 0.34
C MET A 191 -29.44 -10.04 -0.58
N ILE A 192 -28.14 -10.37 -0.65
CA ILE A 192 -27.20 -9.68 -1.56
C ILE A 192 -27.59 -9.94 -3.03
N LEU A 193 -28.02 -11.15 -3.37
CA LEU A 193 -28.48 -11.49 -4.72
C LEU A 193 -29.77 -10.76 -5.13
N GLU A 194 -30.58 -10.30 -4.17
CA GLU A 194 -31.73 -9.42 -4.45
C GLU A 194 -31.29 -7.99 -4.81
N VAL A 195 -30.09 -7.57 -4.38
CA VAL A 195 -29.53 -6.25 -4.63
C VAL A 195 -28.78 -6.20 -5.97
N THR A 196 -27.98 -7.22 -6.28
CA THR A 196 -27.14 -7.21 -7.49
C THR A 196 -26.96 -8.60 -8.12
N ASP A 197 -26.92 -8.61 -9.45
CA ASP A 197 -26.57 -9.77 -10.28
C ASP A 197 -25.17 -9.63 -10.91
N LYS A 198 -24.42 -8.57 -10.56
CA LYS A 198 -23.09 -8.29 -11.11
C LYS A 198 -22.00 -8.84 -10.18
N PRO A 199 -21.04 -9.63 -10.70
CA PRO A 199 -19.97 -10.21 -9.88
C PRO A 199 -19.14 -9.19 -9.09
N ASP A 200 -18.79 -8.05 -9.71
CA ASP A 200 -17.94 -7.04 -9.07
C ASP A 200 -18.65 -6.33 -7.91
N GLU A 201 -19.93 -6.00 -8.09
CA GLU A 201 -20.77 -5.41 -7.02
C GLU A 201 -20.99 -6.45 -5.90
N PHE A 202 -21.30 -7.70 -6.26
CA PHE A 202 -21.49 -8.78 -5.30
C PHE A 202 -20.25 -8.99 -4.42
N ASN A 203 -19.07 -9.11 -5.03
CA ASN A 203 -17.81 -9.29 -4.32
C ASN A 203 -17.47 -8.09 -3.42
N THR A 204 -17.75 -6.87 -3.88
CA THR A 204 -17.59 -5.64 -3.07
C THR A 204 -18.46 -5.70 -1.82
N ILE A 205 -19.73 -6.10 -1.94
CA ILE A 205 -20.65 -6.21 -0.81
C ILE A 205 -20.16 -7.29 0.17
N VAL A 206 -19.81 -8.48 -0.31
CA VAL A 206 -19.31 -9.57 0.52
C VAL A 206 -18.05 -9.16 1.29
N LYS A 207 -17.07 -8.57 0.61
CA LYS A 207 -15.84 -8.09 1.25
C LYS A 207 -16.15 -6.99 2.27
N GLY A 208 -17.03 -6.05 1.94
CA GLY A 208 -17.47 -5.02 2.89
C GLY A 208 -18.10 -5.60 4.16
N ILE A 209 -19.03 -6.55 4.03
CA ILE A 209 -19.64 -7.22 5.20
C ILE A 209 -18.58 -7.99 6.00
N SER A 210 -17.64 -8.68 5.35
CA SER A 210 -16.56 -9.40 6.02
C SER A 210 -15.63 -8.49 6.84
N LEU A 211 -15.52 -7.21 6.43
CA LEU A 211 -14.80 -6.16 7.13
C LEU A 211 -15.65 -5.44 8.19
N GLY A 212 -16.90 -5.85 8.39
CA GLY A 212 -17.82 -5.22 9.34
C GLY A 212 -18.40 -3.89 8.90
N LEU A 213 -18.37 -3.58 7.59
CA LEU A 213 -18.90 -2.34 7.04
C LEU A 213 -20.43 -2.32 7.01
N ASP A 214 -21.00 -1.13 7.20
CA ASP A 214 -22.44 -0.91 7.03
C ASP A 214 -22.86 -0.65 5.57
N ASP A 215 -24.17 -0.62 5.31
CA ASP A 215 -24.72 -0.43 3.96
C ASP A 215 -24.27 0.87 3.29
N GLU A 216 -24.15 1.98 4.03
CA GLU A 216 -23.75 3.28 3.47
C GLU A 216 -22.24 3.36 3.22
N GLU A 217 -21.44 2.71 4.07
CA GLU A 217 -20.01 2.49 3.84
C GLU A 217 -19.78 1.66 2.57
N ILE A 218 -20.43 0.50 2.43
CA ILE A 218 -20.32 -0.37 1.26
C ILE A 218 -20.76 0.34 -0.02
N LYS A 219 -21.88 1.07 0.04
CA LYS A 219 -22.43 1.81 -1.10
C LYS A 219 -21.50 2.87 -1.66
N THR A 220 -20.55 3.36 -0.85
CA THR A 220 -19.48 4.25 -1.33
C THR A 220 -18.60 3.57 -2.40
N PHE A 221 -18.57 2.23 -2.44
CA PHE A 221 -17.71 1.44 -3.31
C PHE A 221 -18.38 0.73 -4.48
N LEU A 222 -19.71 0.80 -4.62
CA LEU A 222 -20.46 0.10 -5.67
C LEU A 222 -20.38 0.79 -7.06
N THR A 223 -19.38 1.64 -7.30
CA THR A 223 -19.21 2.32 -8.58
C THR A 223 -18.34 1.49 -9.53
N PRO A 224 -18.73 1.34 -10.80
CA PRO A 224 -17.89 0.70 -11.80
C PRO A 224 -16.58 1.50 -11.97
N ASP A 225 -15.44 0.82 -12.00
CA ASP A 225 -14.09 1.36 -12.18
C ASP A 225 -13.36 1.92 -10.94
N MET A 226 -13.72 1.47 -9.73
CA MET A 226 -12.92 1.74 -8.52
C MET A 226 -11.53 1.12 -8.62
N LYS A 227 -10.51 1.96 -8.85
CA LYS A 227 -9.10 1.57 -8.76
C LYS A 227 -8.73 1.34 -7.30
N HIS A 228 -7.89 0.34 -7.05
CA HIS A 228 -7.43 -0.01 -5.69
C HIS A 228 -8.57 -0.26 -4.70
N LEU A 229 -9.67 -0.86 -5.19
CA LEU A 229 -10.87 -1.14 -4.39
C LEU A 229 -10.55 -1.88 -3.08
N GLU A 230 -9.70 -2.91 -3.15
CA GLU A 230 -9.29 -3.71 -1.98
C GLU A 230 -8.64 -2.82 -0.92
N PHE A 231 -7.64 -2.02 -1.30
CA PHE A 231 -7.01 -1.04 -0.41
C PHE A 231 -8.02 -0.08 0.23
N HIS A 232 -8.99 0.41 -0.55
CA HIS A 232 -9.95 1.38 -0.02
C HIS A 232 -11.00 0.74 0.90
N LEU A 233 -11.39 -0.51 0.63
CA LEU A 233 -12.26 -1.28 1.52
C LEU A 233 -11.54 -1.61 2.82
N ASP A 234 -10.29 -2.07 2.77
CA ASP A 234 -9.50 -2.37 3.95
C ASP A 234 -9.29 -1.10 4.80
N LEU A 235 -8.96 0.04 4.16
CA LEU A 235 -8.89 1.33 4.86
C LEU A 235 -10.22 1.72 5.50
N MET A 236 -11.37 1.50 4.83
CA MET A 236 -12.69 1.74 5.41
C MET A 236 -12.94 0.85 6.64
N GLY A 237 -12.56 -0.42 6.59
CA GLY A 237 -12.71 -1.36 7.69
C GLY A 237 -11.91 -0.96 8.94
N GLU A 238 -10.78 -0.29 8.76
CA GLU A 238 -9.97 0.20 9.88
C GLU A 238 -10.49 1.53 10.45
N VAL A 239 -11.01 2.44 9.61
CA VAL A 239 -11.34 3.81 10.05
C VAL A 239 -12.83 4.07 10.29
N HIS A 240 -13.72 3.35 9.61
CA HIS A 240 -15.18 3.57 9.63
C HIS A 240 -15.60 5.04 9.47
N ASP A 241 -14.99 5.72 8.49
CA ASP A 241 -15.24 7.14 8.20
C ASP A 241 -15.33 7.39 6.69
N THR A 242 -16.57 7.49 6.22
CA THR A 242 -16.84 7.74 4.80
C THR A 242 -16.31 9.06 4.27
N GLY A 243 -16.23 10.11 5.10
CA GLY A 243 -15.71 11.41 4.70
C GLY A 243 -14.21 11.36 4.44
N PHE A 244 -13.47 10.77 5.38
CA PHE A 244 -12.02 10.59 5.27
C PHE A 244 -11.66 9.69 4.09
N VAL A 245 -12.28 8.52 3.97
CA VAL A 245 -11.97 7.57 2.88
C VAL A 245 -12.36 8.15 1.53
N LYS A 246 -13.47 8.89 1.41
CA LYS A 246 -13.82 9.60 0.16
C LYS A 246 -12.75 10.60 -0.26
N LYS A 247 -12.16 11.34 0.68
CA LYS A 247 -11.01 12.21 0.36
C LYS A 247 -9.86 11.39 -0.21
N VAL A 248 -9.51 10.25 0.41
CA VAL A 248 -8.43 9.37 -0.07
C VAL A 248 -8.73 8.77 -1.46
N VAL A 249 -9.95 8.31 -1.70
CA VAL A 249 -10.41 7.78 -3.00
C VAL A 249 -10.35 8.85 -4.10
N ASN A 250 -10.60 10.12 -3.76
CA ASN A 250 -10.57 11.23 -4.70
C ASN A 250 -9.16 11.69 -5.08
N ILE A 251 -8.10 11.16 -4.45
CA ILE A 251 -6.73 11.42 -4.87
C ILE A 251 -6.50 10.76 -6.23
N SER A 252 -5.98 11.53 -7.19
CA SER A 252 -5.78 11.02 -8.55
C SER A 252 -4.80 9.83 -8.57
N GLU A 253 -4.99 8.90 -9.51
CA GLU A 253 -4.10 7.75 -9.67
C GLU A 253 -2.62 8.16 -9.86
N LEU A 254 -2.38 9.31 -10.50
CA LEU A 254 -1.04 9.85 -10.69
C LEU A 254 -0.45 10.27 -9.35
N ASP A 255 -1.19 11.07 -8.57
CA ASP A 255 -0.75 11.56 -7.27
C ASP A 255 -0.56 10.42 -6.27
N ARG A 256 -1.48 9.43 -6.25
CA ARG A 256 -1.37 8.24 -5.41
C ARG A 256 -0.06 7.50 -5.67
N ARG A 257 0.31 7.27 -6.94
CA ARG A 257 1.57 6.58 -7.28
C ARG A 257 2.79 7.33 -6.76
N GLU A 258 2.81 8.64 -6.93
CA GLU A 258 3.91 9.48 -6.46
C GLU A 258 3.96 9.55 -4.92
N LEU A 259 2.81 9.52 -4.24
CA LEU A 259 2.73 9.38 -2.78
C LEU A 259 3.29 8.03 -2.33
N VAL A 260 2.79 6.93 -2.91
CA VAL A 260 3.25 5.57 -2.57
C VAL A 260 4.76 5.41 -2.81
N GLU A 261 5.30 5.96 -3.90
CA GLU A 261 6.76 6.00 -4.13
C GLU A 261 7.49 6.82 -3.05
N GLY A 262 6.90 7.94 -2.62
CA GLY A 262 7.38 8.74 -1.50
C GLY A 262 7.41 8.00 -0.16
N PHE A 263 6.48 7.08 0.05
CA PHE A 263 6.37 6.20 1.23
C PHE A 263 7.05 4.82 1.06
N GLU A 264 7.69 4.57 -0.08
CA GLU A 264 8.42 3.34 -0.43
C GLU A 264 7.55 2.09 -0.66
N SER A 265 6.36 2.01 -0.06
CA SER A 265 5.41 0.91 -0.27
C SER A 265 3.96 1.33 0.00
N GLU A 266 3.01 0.58 -0.54
CA GLU A 266 1.57 0.80 -0.32
C GLU A 266 1.18 0.61 1.16
N LYS A 267 1.80 -0.37 1.83
CA LYS A 267 1.62 -0.60 3.27
C LYS A 267 2.09 0.60 4.11
N ASN A 268 3.26 1.17 3.82
CA ASN A 268 3.75 2.34 4.55
C ASN A 268 2.86 3.57 4.32
N PHE A 269 2.26 3.69 3.14
CA PHE A 269 1.30 4.75 2.84
C PHE A 269 0.00 4.55 3.62
N GLU A 270 -0.51 3.32 3.68
CA GLU A 270 -1.66 2.92 4.50
C GLU A 270 -1.43 3.23 5.99
N ASP A 271 -0.32 2.76 6.56
CA ASP A 271 0.06 3.00 7.96
C ASP A 271 0.11 4.52 8.26
N TYR A 272 0.59 5.32 7.30
CA TYR A 272 0.59 6.78 7.43
C TYR A 272 -0.83 7.39 7.39
N LEU A 273 -1.71 6.90 6.52
CA LEU A 273 -3.10 7.35 6.47
C LEU A 273 -3.85 7.03 7.77
N LEU A 274 -3.64 5.84 8.34
CA LEU A 274 -4.23 5.45 9.63
C LEU A 274 -3.74 6.36 10.77
N HIS A 275 -2.45 6.68 10.78
CA HIS A 275 -1.88 7.62 11.74
C HIS A 275 -2.46 9.03 11.57
N LEU A 276 -2.60 9.49 10.33
CA LEU A 276 -3.17 10.80 10.01
C LEU A 276 -4.67 10.87 10.33
N TYR A 277 -5.40 9.78 10.17
CA TYR A 277 -6.79 9.64 10.61
C TYR A 277 -6.90 9.79 12.13
N GLY A 278 -6.01 9.18 12.91
CA GLY A 278 -5.94 9.39 14.36
C GLY A 278 -5.81 10.88 14.72
N PHE A 279 -4.98 11.61 13.98
CA PHE A 279 -4.84 13.06 14.16
C PHE A 279 -6.02 13.88 13.66
N SER A 280 -6.74 13.46 12.62
CA SER A 280 -7.93 14.20 12.16
C SER A 280 -9.06 14.19 13.19
N LYS A 281 -9.02 13.29 14.17
CA LYS A 281 -9.95 13.23 15.32
C LYS A 281 -9.52 14.06 16.53
N MET A 282 -8.30 14.59 16.52
CA MET A 282 -7.80 15.48 17.56
C MET A 282 -8.37 16.89 17.43
N ASP A 283 -8.16 17.74 18.44
CA ASP A 283 -8.59 19.13 18.35
C ASP A 283 -7.83 19.91 17.27
N LYS A 284 -8.36 21.08 16.87
CA LYS A 284 -7.80 21.84 15.76
C LYS A 284 -6.36 22.31 16.02
N ASP A 285 -6.00 22.61 17.27
CA ASP A 285 -4.63 23.04 17.59
C ASP A 285 -3.66 21.87 17.45
N GLU A 286 -4.02 20.68 17.94
CA GLU A 286 -3.23 19.45 17.75
C GLU A 286 -3.04 19.07 16.28
N GLN A 287 -4.07 19.24 15.45
CA GLN A 287 -3.97 19.03 14.01
C GLN A 287 -2.98 20.01 13.34
N ILE A 288 -3.00 21.27 13.76
CA ILE A 288 -2.06 22.30 13.27
C ILE A 288 -0.61 21.94 13.67
N ASP A 289 -0.42 21.40 14.87
CA ASP A 289 0.90 20.94 15.34
C ASP A 289 1.45 19.82 14.47
N VAL A 290 0.61 18.84 14.12
CA VAL A 290 0.95 17.74 13.20
C VAL A 290 1.30 18.30 11.82
N PHE A 291 0.48 19.20 11.27
CA PHE A 291 0.73 19.82 9.98
C PHE A 291 2.09 20.55 9.93
N LEU A 292 2.38 21.36 10.95
CA LEU A 292 3.66 22.09 11.05
C LEU A 292 4.85 21.15 11.30
N SER A 293 4.66 20.01 11.97
CA SER A 293 5.74 19.05 12.20
C SER A 293 6.30 18.49 10.89
N GLU A 294 5.45 18.35 9.87
CA GLU A 294 5.84 17.85 8.54
C GLU A 294 6.69 18.88 7.77
N ALA A 295 6.45 20.18 7.97
CA ALA A 295 7.30 21.24 7.41
C ALA A 295 8.72 21.23 8.05
N GLY A 296 8.84 20.65 9.23
CA GLY A 296 10.08 20.47 9.98
C GLY A 296 10.14 21.34 11.23
N LYS A 297 11.13 21.08 12.09
CA LYS A 297 11.22 21.75 13.40
C LYS A 297 11.50 23.26 13.27
N ILE A 298 10.56 24.07 13.73
CA ILE A 298 10.73 25.51 13.91
C ILE A 298 11.63 25.78 15.11
N LYS A 299 12.60 26.69 14.95
CA LYS A 299 13.39 27.23 16.05
C LYS A 299 12.74 28.54 16.51
N GLU A 300 11.91 28.45 17.55
CA GLU A 300 11.12 29.59 18.05
C GLU A 300 11.96 30.83 18.34
N SER A 301 13.15 30.66 18.95
CA SER A 301 14.05 31.80 19.23
C SER A 301 14.43 32.59 17.97
N ARG A 302 14.46 31.92 16.81
CA ARG A 302 14.78 32.55 15.53
C ARG A 302 13.57 33.19 14.87
N LEU A 303 12.34 32.90 15.32
CA LEU A 303 11.15 33.65 14.88
C LEU A 303 11.24 35.12 15.27
N LEU A 304 12.08 35.48 16.23
CA LEU A 304 12.40 36.86 16.59
C LEU A 304 13.40 37.54 15.62
N GLU A 305 14.01 36.78 14.69
CA GLU A 305 14.86 37.30 13.61
C GLU A 305 14.02 37.66 12.37
N SER A 306 14.36 38.77 11.71
CA SER A 306 13.72 39.14 10.44
C SER A 306 14.08 38.17 9.31
N GLY A 307 13.07 37.71 8.56
CA GLY A 307 13.20 36.81 7.42
C GLY A 307 13.46 35.33 7.74
N TYR A 308 13.50 34.93 9.02
CA TYR A 308 13.66 33.51 9.36
C TYR A 308 12.45 32.67 8.92
N LEU A 309 11.23 33.18 9.14
CA LEU A 309 10.00 32.46 8.78
C LEU A 309 9.95 32.16 7.28
N GLU A 310 10.22 33.16 6.42
CA GLU A 310 10.31 33.00 4.97
C GLU A 310 11.35 31.94 4.59
N SER A 311 12.57 32.01 5.16
CA SER A 311 13.61 31.01 4.90
C SER A 311 13.23 29.60 5.35
N TYR A 312 12.49 29.48 6.46
CA TYR A 312 12.01 28.20 6.97
C TYR A 312 10.97 27.59 6.04
N ILE A 313 10.03 28.39 5.55
CA ILE A 313 9.00 27.94 4.61
C ILE A 313 9.63 27.54 3.28
N ASP A 314 10.54 28.34 2.74
CA ASP A 314 11.29 28.01 1.53
C ASP A 314 12.05 26.67 1.67
N ASP A 315 12.73 26.47 2.79
CA ASP A 315 13.44 25.22 3.10
C ASP A 315 12.48 24.03 3.25
N ALA A 316 11.32 24.23 3.87
CA ALA A 316 10.29 23.20 4.04
C ALA A 316 9.70 22.77 2.70
N LEU A 317 9.46 23.71 1.79
CA LEU A 317 8.86 23.41 0.51
C LEU A 317 9.89 22.92 -0.50
N ARG A 318 11.20 23.18 -0.33
CA ARG A 318 12.24 22.79 -1.30
C ARG A 318 12.22 21.30 -1.65
N ASP A 319 11.99 20.43 -0.68
CA ASP A 319 11.95 18.98 -0.87
C ASP A 319 10.58 18.49 -1.38
N GLU A 320 10.55 17.83 -2.53
CA GLU A 320 9.31 17.35 -3.16
C GLU A 320 8.58 16.29 -2.32
N LYS A 321 9.32 15.41 -1.62
CA LYS A 321 8.68 14.39 -0.77
C LYS A 321 7.98 15.05 0.41
N ARG A 322 8.63 16.02 1.04
CA ARG A 322 8.05 16.82 2.13
C ARG A 322 6.85 17.64 1.66
N LEU A 323 6.93 18.29 0.50
CA LEU A 323 5.80 19.03 -0.08
C LEU A 323 4.58 18.13 -0.27
N ARG A 324 4.76 16.90 -0.75
CA ARG A 324 3.66 15.96 -0.95
C ARG A 324 3.01 15.51 0.35
N LYS A 325 3.81 15.25 1.39
CA LYS A 325 3.29 14.93 2.72
C LYS A 325 2.57 16.12 3.34
N LEU A 326 3.11 17.33 3.20
CA LEU A 326 2.43 18.56 3.59
C LEU A 326 1.09 18.71 2.86
N ALA A 327 1.06 18.44 1.55
CA ALA A 327 -0.17 18.52 0.78
C ALA A 327 -1.21 17.48 1.22
N LEU A 328 -0.76 16.25 1.49
CA LEU A 328 -1.60 15.20 2.03
C LEU A 328 -2.17 15.58 3.41
N ASN A 329 -1.34 16.09 4.31
CA ASN A 329 -1.77 16.55 5.63
C ASN A 329 -2.73 17.74 5.53
N GLY A 330 -2.42 18.72 4.69
CA GLY A 330 -3.28 19.88 4.49
C GLY A 330 -4.64 19.52 3.92
N TYR A 331 -4.72 18.48 3.08
CA TYR A 331 -5.97 17.99 2.51
C TYR A 331 -6.80 17.14 3.49
N LEU A 332 -6.15 16.26 4.26
CA LEU A 332 -6.83 15.29 5.12
C LEU A 332 -7.10 15.80 6.55
N LEU A 333 -6.33 16.75 7.07
CA LEU A 333 -6.61 17.38 8.35
C LEU A 333 -7.67 18.47 8.18
N GLU A 334 -8.77 18.37 8.93
CA GLU A 334 -9.91 19.28 8.84
C GLU A 334 -9.52 20.71 9.26
N ALA A 335 -8.66 20.85 10.28
CA ALA A 335 -8.20 22.15 10.75
C ALA A 335 -7.55 22.99 9.63
N VAL A 336 -6.83 22.34 8.70
CA VAL A 336 -6.19 23.02 7.56
C VAL A 336 -7.13 23.06 6.36
N SER A 337 -7.72 21.93 5.98
CA SER A 337 -8.54 21.87 4.77
C SER A 337 -9.77 22.77 4.84
N GLU A 338 -10.44 22.89 5.99
CA GLU A 338 -11.58 23.79 6.17
C GLU A 338 -11.14 25.27 6.16
N ALA A 339 -10.08 25.60 6.90
CA ALA A 339 -9.61 26.97 7.06
C ALA A 339 -9.14 27.59 5.74
N TYR A 340 -8.57 26.77 4.85
CA TYR A 340 -8.02 27.20 3.57
C TYR A 340 -8.79 26.69 2.35
N HIS A 341 -9.98 26.13 2.55
CA HIS A 341 -10.88 25.64 1.49
C HIS A 341 -10.21 24.66 0.50
N ILE A 342 -9.52 23.66 1.05
CA ILE A 342 -8.82 22.62 0.27
C ILE A 342 -9.80 21.46 0.00
N ASP A 343 -10.66 21.63 -0.99
CA ASP A 343 -11.69 20.63 -1.34
C ASP A 343 -11.14 19.46 -2.17
N GLN A 344 -9.97 19.64 -2.78
CA GLN A 344 -9.32 18.63 -3.63
C GLN A 344 -7.83 18.56 -3.34
N PHE A 345 -7.29 17.34 -3.42
CA PHE A 345 -5.86 17.13 -3.36
C PHE A 345 -5.18 17.84 -4.55
N HIS A 346 -4.21 18.69 -4.26
CA HIS A 346 -3.41 19.38 -5.27
C HIS A 346 -2.03 19.72 -4.73
N LEU A 347 -1.05 19.83 -5.63
CA LEU A 347 0.32 20.18 -5.32
C LEU A 347 0.63 21.58 -5.87
N ASP A 348 0.42 22.62 -5.06
CA ASP A 348 0.78 23.98 -5.41
C ASP A 348 1.68 24.63 -4.37
N ARG A 349 2.96 24.80 -4.74
CA ARG A 349 3.98 25.40 -3.87
C ARG A 349 3.60 26.81 -3.42
N VAL A 350 2.94 27.60 -4.27
CA VAL A 350 2.57 28.97 -3.94
C VAL A 350 1.48 28.99 -2.88
N SER A 351 0.44 28.17 -3.05
CA SER A 351 -0.62 28.01 -2.05
C SER A 351 -0.07 27.48 -0.73
N PHE A 352 0.79 26.45 -0.75
CA PHE A 352 1.37 25.92 0.49
C PHE A 352 2.35 26.88 1.17
N HIS A 353 3.04 27.75 0.42
CA HIS A 353 3.81 28.83 1.03
C HIS A 353 2.91 29.76 1.84
N ARG A 354 1.80 30.22 1.24
CA ARG A 354 0.84 31.09 1.91
C ARG A 354 0.19 30.39 3.12
N ILE A 355 -0.23 29.13 2.97
CA ILE A 355 -0.86 28.37 4.06
C ILE A 355 0.12 28.23 5.23
N LEU A 356 1.37 27.82 4.98
CA LEU A 356 2.37 27.69 6.05
C LEU A 356 2.68 29.04 6.70
N GLU A 357 2.76 30.11 5.92
CA GLU A 357 2.95 31.47 6.43
C GLU A 357 1.81 31.87 7.37
N ASP A 358 0.57 31.75 6.91
CA ASP A 358 -0.62 32.11 7.68
C ASP A 358 -0.71 31.27 8.97
N VAL A 359 -0.56 29.94 8.88
CA VAL A 359 -0.60 29.04 10.05
C VAL A 359 0.51 29.38 11.06
N CYS A 360 1.73 29.66 10.59
CA CYS A 360 2.82 30.05 11.48
C CYS A 360 2.59 31.42 12.11
N MET A 361 2.08 32.38 11.34
CA MET A 361 1.80 33.75 11.80
C MET A 361 0.69 33.75 12.84
N GLU A 362 -0.31 32.88 12.70
CA GLU A 362 -1.37 32.70 13.70
C GLU A 362 -0.84 32.00 14.96
N LYS A 363 -0.20 30.84 14.82
CA LYS A 363 0.30 30.06 15.96
C LYS A 363 1.33 30.81 16.80
N TYR A 364 2.23 31.56 16.15
CA TYR A 364 3.31 32.29 16.81
C TYR A 364 3.10 33.80 16.82
N ALA A 365 1.85 34.28 16.68
CA ALA A 365 1.51 35.70 16.55
C ALA A 365 2.19 36.57 17.62
N THR A 366 2.02 36.22 18.91
CA THR A 366 2.60 36.96 20.04
C THR A 366 4.13 36.97 20.00
N LEU A 367 4.76 35.85 19.62
CA LEU A 367 6.23 35.77 19.55
C LEU A 367 6.75 36.62 18.39
N ILE A 368 6.10 36.54 17.23
CA ILE A 368 6.46 37.30 16.03
C ILE A 368 6.26 38.80 16.24
N SER A 369 5.23 39.21 16.99
CA SER A 369 5.00 40.62 17.31
C SER A 369 6.12 41.23 18.17
N GLN A 370 6.90 40.41 18.89
CA GLN A 370 8.05 40.88 19.67
C GLN A 370 9.33 41.10 18.84
N ARG A 371 9.30 40.93 17.51
CA ARG A 371 10.47 41.19 16.63
C ARG A 371 11.01 42.62 16.76
N GLU A 372 10.12 43.60 16.82
CA GLU A 372 10.51 45.01 16.96
C GLU A 372 11.10 45.28 18.33
N THR A 373 10.49 44.74 19.39
CA THR A 373 11.01 44.82 20.77
C THR A 373 12.38 44.13 20.89
N MET A 374 12.55 42.96 20.29
CA MET A 374 13.85 42.28 20.22
C MET A 374 14.88 43.14 19.48
N THR A 375 14.51 43.75 18.35
CA THR A 375 15.40 44.62 17.58
C THR A 375 15.80 45.86 18.39
N TYR A 376 14.83 46.48 19.07
CA TYR A 376 15.07 47.60 19.98
C TYR A 376 16.02 47.19 21.12
N PHE A 377 15.77 46.05 21.77
CA PHE A 377 16.63 45.50 22.82
C PHE A 377 18.06 45.27 22.31
N LEU A 378 18.23 44.60 21.17
CA LEU A 378 19.56 44.32 20.61
C LEU A 378 20.36 45.60 20.32
N ASN A 379 19.69 46.66 19.83
CA ASN A 379 20.33 47.94 19.54
C ASN A 379 20.76 48.71 20.80
N HIS A 380 20.05 48.53 21.93
CA HIS A 380 20.33 49.22 23.19
C HIS A 380 21.03 48.34 24.23
N SER A 381 21.23 47.04 23.94
CA SER A 381 21.82 46.06 24.86
C SER A 381 23.24 46.42 25.33
N PHE A 382 23.99 47.22 24.55
CA PHE A 382 25.29 47.74 24.94
C PHE A 382 25.24 48.80 26.06
N ASN A 383 24.05 49.39 26.31
CA ASN A 383 23.80 50.34 27.40
C ASN A 383 22.65 49.85 28.29
N ILE A 384 22.83 48.70 28.94
CA ILE A 384 21.79 48.06 29.74
C ILE A 384 21.25 48.94 30.88
N LEU A 385 22.06 49.86 31.40
CA LEU A 385 21.66 50.81 32.45
C LEU A 385 20.55 51.76 31.99
N GLU A 386 20.58 52.19 30.72
CA GLU A 386 19.54 53.03 30.13
C GLU A 386 18.22 52.27 30.04
N LEU A 387 18.25 51.04 29.51
CA LEU A 387 17.09 50.15 29.47
C LEU A 387 16.50 49.87 30.85
N MET A 388 17.34 49.66 31.86
CA MET A 388 16.89 49.47 33.24
C MET A 388 16.23 50.73 33.82
N ASN A 389 16.77 51.91 33.53
CA ASN A 389 16.22 53.18 34.01
C ASN A 389 14.83 53.46 33.42
N GLU A 390 14.61 53.11 32.15
CA GLU A 390 13.30 53.23 31.50
C GLU A 390 12.26 52.27 32.10
N ASN A 391 12.70 51.15 32.69
CA ASN A 391 11.85 50.08 33.18
C ASN A 391 11.95 49.88 34.71
N LEU A 392 12.28 50.93 35.46
CA LEU A 392 12.54 50.87 36.92
C LEU A 392 11.43 50.18 37.73
N GLN A 393 10.17 50.34 37.33
CA GLN A 393 9.01 49.82 38.06
C GLN A 393 8.86 48.29 37.96
N THR A 394 9.52 47.66 37.01
CA THR A 394 9.43 46.20 36.76
C THR A 394 10.65 45.44 37.30
N ILE A 395 11.62 46.14 37.88
CA ILE A 395 12.85 45.52 38.37
C ILE A 395 12.59 44.65 39.59
N THR A 396 13.02 43.40 39.51
CA THR A 396 13.04 42.46 40.62
C THR A 396 14.43 41.85 40.79
N LYS A 397 14.84 41.61 42.05
CA LYS A 397 16.14 41.01 42.39
C LYS A 397 15.93 39.80 43.30
N GLY A 398 16.51 38.66 42.96
CA GLY A 398 16.47 37.43 43.75
C GLY A 398 17.55 36.44 43.30
N ASP A 399 18.12 35.69 44.25
CA ASP A 399 19.07 34.58 43.99
C ASP A 399 20.22 34.88 43.01
N GLY A 400 20.80 36.08 43.08
CA GLY A 400 21.89 36.49 42.19
C GLY A 400 21.45 36.79 40.75
N ILE A 401 20.15 36.92 40.51
CA ILE A 401 19.56 37.32 39.23
C ILE A 401 18.80 38.63 39.44
N LEU A 402 19.04 39.59 38.54
CA LEU A 402 18.24 40.79 38.39
C LEU A 402 17.41 40.66 37.13
N THR A 403 16.10 40.91 37.22
CA THR A 403 15.22 40.86 36.06
C THR A 403 14.42 42.15 35.93
N PHE A 404 14.08 42.50 34.70
CA PHE A 404 13.17 43.60 34.39
C PHE A 404 12.39 43.27 33.11
N ASP A 405 11.19 43.82 33.02
CA ASP A 405 10.29 43.61 31.90
C ASP A 405 10.35 44.86 31.00
N ILE A 406 10.59 44.67 29.69
CA ILE A 406 10.51 45.75 28.68
C ILE A 406 9.04 46.00 28.32
N ASN A 407 8.26 44.93 28.28
CA ASN A 407 6.81 44.95 28.17
C ASN A 407 6.24 43.68 28.82
N GLU A 408 4.91 43.54 28.81
CA GLU A 408 4.20 42.41 29.41
C GLU A 408 4.63 41.02 28.91
N ASN A 409 5.24 40.92 27.73
CA ASN A 409 5.64 39.67 27.09
C ASN A 409 7.16 39.49 26.99
N PHE A 410 7.97 40.49 27.39
CA PHE A 410 9.41 40.50 27.12
C PHE A 410 10.20 40.82 28.39
N LYS A 411 10.93 39.82 28.88
CA LYS A 411 11.68 39.88 30.13
C LYS A 411 13.17 39.67 29.93
N VAL A 412 13.98 40.49 30.58
CA VAL A 412 15.44 40.44 30.55
C VAL A 412 15.96 39.87 31.86
N PHE A 413 16.93 38.96 31.78
CA PHE A 413 17.58 38.33 32.92
C PHE A 413 19.06 38.70 32.92
N LEU A 414 19.51 39.31 34.02
CA LEU A 414 20.88 39.68 34.25
C LEU A 414 21.44 38.86 35.41
N LYS A 415 22.58 38.21 35.19
CA LYS A 415 23.27 37.43 36.20
C LYS A 415 24.29 38.28 36.95
N GLU A 416 24.27 38.18 38.27
CA GLU A 416 25.22 38.84 39.16
C GLU A 416 26.58 38.13 39.11
N TYR A 417 27.62 38.90 38.82
CA TYR A 417 29.02 38.52 39.00
C TYR A 417 29.62 39.37 40.12
N LYS A 418 30.86 39.06 40.51
CA LYS A 418 31.53 39.69 41.64
C LYS A 418 31.46 41.23 41.62
N ASP A 419 31.62 41.83 40.44
CA ASP A 419 31.77 43.28 40.29
C ASP A 419 30.82 43.90 39.24
N PHE A 420 29.96 43.10 38.58
CA PHE A 420 29.04 43.58 37.53
C PHE A 420 27.86 42.62 37.31
N TYR A 421 26.84 43.10 36.59
CA TYR A 421 25.77 42.28 36.03
C TYR A 421 25.97 42.12 34.53
N ASP A 422 25.65 40.95 33.98
CA ASP A 422 25.67 40.72 32.53
C ASP A 422 24.42 39.97 32.09
N ILE A 423 24.05 40.14 30.81
CA ILE A 423 22.88 39.49 30.23
C ILE A 423 23.08 37.98 30.25
N GLU A 424 22.17 37.27 30.91
CA GLU A 424 22.13 35.81 30.89
C GLU A 424 21.23 35.32 29.75
N LYS A 425 20.02 35.88 29.67
CA LYS A 425 19.02 35.54 28.66
C LYS A 425 17.92 36.60 28.57
N VAL A 426 17.14 36.48 27.51
CA VAL A 426 15.82 37.08 27.37
C VAL A 426 14.79 35.97 27.36
N ALA A 427 13.64 36.18 28.00
CA ALA A 427 12.48 35.32 27.88
C ALA A 427 11.33 36.10 27.23
N VAL A 428 10.75 35.52 26.18
CA VAL A 428 9.54 36.03 25.52
C VAL A 428 8.39 35.10 25.82
N MET A 429 7.35 35.62 26.47
CA MET A 429 6.12 34.87 26.74
C MET A 429 5.20 34.93 25.52
N TYR A 430 4.64 33.79 25.14
CA TYR A 430 3.77 33.66 23.97
C TYR A 430 2.77 32.51 24.16
N GLY A 431 1.95 32.28 23.13
CA GLY A 431 0.89 31.28 23.17
C GLY A 431 -0.31 31.71 24.01
N LYS A 432 -1.26 30.79 24.21
CA LYS A 432 -2.50 31.05 24.95
C LYS A 432 -2.19 31.45 26.40
N ASP A 433 -2.75 32.58 26.83
CA ASP A 433 -2.56 33.16 28.17
C ASP A 433 -1.08 33.36 28.57
N ASN A 434 -0.17 33.54 27.60
CA ASN A 434 1.27 33.66 27.84
C ASN A 434 1.91 32.46 28.56
N GLY A 435 1.32 31.26 28.39
CA GLY A 435 1.76 30.04 29.05
C GLY A 435 3.05 29.42 28.47
N GLN A 436 3.49 29.84 27.28
CA GLN A 436 4.73 29.36 26.65
C GLN A 436 5.85 30.39 26.79
N ILE A 437 7.10 29.92 26.90
CA ILE A 437 8.27 30.77 27.12
C ILE A 437 9.35 30.44 26.11
N CYS A 438 9.69 31.42 25.28
CA CYS A 438 10.80 31.36 24.36
C CYS A 438 12.03 32.00 24.99
N GLU A 439 13.03 31.19 25.36
CA GLU A 439 14.29 31.69 25.92
C GLU A 439 15.36 31.90 24.84
N VAL A 440 16.00 33.07 24.87
CA VAL A 440 17.13 33.43 24.02
C VAL A 440 18.35 33.69 24.90
N SER A 441 19.32 32.79 24.85
CA SER A 441 20.56 32.91 25.63
C SER A 441 21.42 34.09 25.18
N ALA A 442 22.30 34.57 26.06
CA ALA A 442 23.32 35.59 25.73
C ALA A 442 24.08 35.27 24.43
N SER A 443 24.50 34.01 24.26
CA SER A 443 25.23 33.57 23.06
C SER A 443 24.42 33.68 21.76
N GLN A 444 23.10 33.52 21.84
CA GLN A 444 22.19 33.69 20.70
C GLN A 444 21.94 35.18 20.45
N LEU A 445 21.73 35.97 21.49
CA LEU A 445 21.57 37.43 21.39
C LEU A 445 22.78 38.08 20.72
N GLU A 446 24.00 37.66 21.07
CA GLU A 446 25.22 38.14 20.40
C GLU A 446 25.23 37.81 18.90
N LYS A 447 24.79 36.61 18.51
CA LYS A 447 24.70 36.20 17.11
C LYS A 447 23.65 37.03 16.39
N MET A 448 22.46 37.20 16.99
CA MET A 448 21.39 38.02 16.45
C MET A 448 21.83 39.48 16.27
N ALA A 449 22.53 40.07 17.25
CA ALA A 449 23.10 41.41 17.16
C ALA A 449 24.20 41.52 16.09
N LYS A 450 24.99 40.47 15.85
CA LYS A 450 25.96 40.43 14.75
C LYS A 450 25.24 40.37 13.39
N GLU A 451 24.18 39.59 13.27
CA GLU A 451 23.39 39.49 12.04
C GLU A 451 22.58 40.77 11.74
N SER A 452 21.97 41.41 12.75
CA SER A 452 21.20 42.65 12.57
C SER A 452 22.05 43.83 12.05
N ARG A 453 23.36 43.77 12.27
CA ARG A 453 24.34 44.74 11.75
C ARG A 453 24.76 44.47 10.30
N LYS A 454 24.36 43.35 9.70
CA LYS A 454 24.69 43.03 8.30
C LYS A 454 23.66 43.63 7.36
N ILE A 455 24.15 44.22 6.27
CA ILE A 455 23.31 44.64 5.14
C ILE A 455 23.20 43.44 4.20
N ARG A 456 21.97 42.97 3.94
CA ARG A 456 21.73 41.92 2.93
C ARG A 456 21.74 42.56 1.54
N LEU A 457 22.52 41.97 0.63
CA LEU A 457 22.44 42.25 -0.79
C LEU A 457 21.23 41.49 -1.37
N ASP A 458 20.52 42.06 -2.34
CA ASP A 458 19.43 41.37 -3.02
C ASP A 458 19.94 40.25 -3.96
N ARG A 459 19.02 39.56 -4.65
CA ARG A 459 19.33 38.41 -5.53
C ARG A 459 20.31 38.77 -6.67
N ASP A 460 20.44 40.06 -7.01
CA ASP A 460 21.36 40.56 -8.03
C ASP A 460 22.65 41.15 -7.44
N ALA A 461 22.91 40.90 -6.15
CA ALA A 461 24.00 41.48 -5.39
C ALA A 461 23.98 43.02 -5.32
N GLU A 462 22.82 43.66 -5.54
CA GLU A 462 22.64 45.09 -5.36
C GLU A 462 22.18 45.40 -3.92
N ILE A 463 22.59 46.57 -3.43
CA ILE A 463 22.00 47.14 -2.22
C ILE A 463 20.61 47.67 -2.63
N SER A 464 19.55 47.20 -1.95
CA SER A 464 18.15 47.61 -2.14
C SER A 464 18.00 49.04 -2.72
N ASN A 465 17.26 49.16 -3.82
CA ASN A 465 17.04 50.42 -4.55
C ASN A 465 16.54 51.60 -3.69
N ARG A 466 16.05 51.37 -2.46
CA ARG A 466 15.73 52.44 -1.49
C ARG A 466 16.94 53.28 -1.06
N LEU A 467 18.17 52.77 -1.19
CA LEU A 467 19.39 53.53 -0.90
C LEU A 467 19.92 54.32 -2.11
N LYS A 468 19.45 54.04 -3.34
CA LYS A 468 19.84 54.80 -4.54
C LYS A 468 19.15 56.18 -4.62
N GLU A 469 18.02 56.37 -3.96
CA GLU A 469 17.27 57.65 -3.94
C GLU A 469 17.67 58.59 -2.79
N GLY A 470 18.56 58.15 -1.90
CA GLY A 470 18.91 58.87 -0.67
C GLY A 470 20.20 59.70 -0.73
N ARG A 471 20.42 60.49 -1.80
CA ARG A 471 21.31 61.68 -1.76
C ARG A 471 20.84 62.75 -2.75
N GLY A 472 19.85 63.50 -2.30
CA GLY A 472 19.50 64.82 -2.77
C GLY A 472 18.91 65.62 -1.61
N ILE A 473 19.73 65.91 -0.60
CA ILE A 473 19.79 67.12 0.27
C ILE A 473 21.11 67.05 1.04
#